data_AF-A0A1B6KDF1-F1
#
_entry.id   AF-A0A1B6KDF1-F1
#
_cell.length_a   1.000
_cell.length_b   1.000
_cell.length_c   1.000
_cell.angle_alpha   90.00
_cell.angle_beta   90.00
_cell.angle_gamma   90.00
#
_symmetry.space_group_name_H-M   'P 1'
#
loop_
_entity.id
_entity.type
_entity.pdbx_description
1 polymer ?
#
loop_
_entity_poly.entity_id
_entity_poly.type
_entity_poly.pdbx_seq_one_letter_code
_entity_poly.pdbx_strand_id
1 'polypeptide(L)'
;MSPSIPFKFNFNSLFEFCQVYSTMSGQGGSFKIVFARHGESEWTKNNWFCGWYDAHLSQKGVEEAHASAKVLKDGGYTFDVAFTSLLTRARHTLDIILSDIGQPDLPVVAHWRLNERHYGDLTGYNKEEMAAKYGLEQLQIWRRKFDVLPPPMDENHKYYSSIVNNPKLKSQPDIEFPTVESLETTMARSLPFWNEKVVPEILSGKRVLLVTHGTTLRGLVKHLDGLSDDAIMKLNLPTGMPFYYLLDQKLKPIVSMQFFSDRETVEKAMALVASISHKLPD
;
A
#
# COMPACT_ATOMS: atom_id res chain seq x y z
N MET A 1 20.49 25.64 5.96
CA MET A 1 21.18 24.48 6.56
C MET A 1 20.25 23.28 6.39
N SER A 2 20.50 22.42 5.40
CA SER A 2 19.71 21.19 5.21
C SER A 2 20.05 20.20 6.31
N PRO A 3 19.08 19.67 7.07
CA PRO A 3 19.35 18.52 7.92
C PRO A 3 19.42 17.28 7.02
N SER A 4 20.65 16.83 6.77
CA SER A 4 20.92 15.48 6.27
C SER A 4 20.52 14.48 7.34
N ILE A 5 19.46 13.69 7.09
CA ILE A 5 19.06 12.56 7.95
C ILE A 5 19.93 11.36 7.56
N PRO A 6 20.80 10.83 8.45
CA PRO A 6 21.53 9.62 8.17
C PRO A 6 20.78 8.43 8.76
N PHE A 7 19.75 7.91 8.08
CA PHE A 7 19.14 6.64 8.46
C PHE A 7 19.80 5.51 7.64
N LYS A 8 20.91 4.97 8.16
CA LYS A 8 21.41 3.68 7.69
C LYS A 8 20.45 2.59 8.19
N PHE A 9 19.66 2.04 7.27
CA PHE A 9 18.89 0.81 7.49
C PHE A 9 19.83 -0.31 7.97
N ASN A 10 19.64 -0.81 9.19
CA ASN A 10 20.43 -1.91 9.72
C ASN A 10 19.76 -3.25 9.35
N PHE A 11 20.12 -3.79 8.19
CA PHE A 11 19.62 -5.08 7.68
C PHE A 11 20.07 -6.30 8.52
N ASN A 12 21.04 -6.15 9.42
CA ASN A 12 21.61 -7.29 10.15
C ASN A 12 20.65 -7.87 11.20
N SER A 13 19.78 -7.07 11.83
CA SER A 13 18.87 -7.56 12.87
C SER A 13 17.82 -8.54 12.35
N LEU A 14 17.35 -8.35 11.11
CA LEU A 14 16.39 -9.25 10.46
C LEU A 14 17.03 -10.61 10.15
N PHE A 15 18.31 -10.62 9.77
CA PHE A 15 19.04 -11.84 9.43
C PHE A 15 19.33 -12.69 10.68
N GLU A 16 19.69 -12.04 11.78
CA GLU A 16 19.87 -12.69 13.09
C GLU A 16 18.54 -13.25 13.62
N PHE A 17 17.43 -12.51 13.48
CA PHE A 17 16.09 -12.97 13.87
C PHE A 17 15.65 -14.22 13.07
N CYS A 18 15.87 -14.22 11.76
CA CYS A 18 15.56 -15.38 10.90
C CYS A 18 16.41 -16.61 11.25
N GLN A 19 17.67 -16.45 11.65
CA GLN A 19 18.52 -17.59 12.06
C GLN A 19 18.01 -18.28 13.33
N VAL A 20 17.51 -17.50 14.30
CA VAL A 20 16.96 -18.05 15.55
C VAL A 20 15.65 -18.82 15.31
N TYR A 21 14.80 -18.36 14.38
CA TYR A 21 13.54 -19.06 14.06
C TYR A 21 13.72 -20.28 13.15
N SER A 22 14.71 -20.26 12.25
CA SER A 22 15.02 -21.39 11.36
C SER A 22 15.50 -22.63 12.12
N THR A 23 16.16 -22.45 13.27
CA THR A 23 16.57 -23.57 14.14
C THR A 23 15.43 -24.16 14.99
N MET A 24 14.32 -23.44 15.18
CA MET A 24 13.17 -23.92 15.96
C MET A 24 12.06 -24.57 15.12
N SER A 25 12.00 -24.27 13.82
CA SER A 25 11.00 -24.81 12.89
C SER A 25 11.60 -25.88 11.98
N GLY A 26 11.84 -27.06 12.54
CA GLY A 26 12.27 -28.23 11.80
C GLY A 26 11.18 -28.74 10.85
N GLN A 27 11.02 -28.09 9.69
CA GLN A 27 10.54 -28.61 8.40
C GLN A 27 10.49 -27.46 7.38
N GLY A 28 10.90 -27.71 6.13
CA GLY A 28 11.02 -26.72 5.04
C GLY A 28 9.68 -26.16 4.54
N GLY A 29 8.95 -25.44 5.39
CA GLY A 29 7.70 -24.76 5.04
C GLY A 29 7.91 -23.42 4.35
N SER A 30 6.93 -23.04 3.52
CA SER A 30 6.79 -21.70 2.94
C SER A 30 5.69 -20.93 3.65
N PHE A 31 5.84 -19.61 3.79
CA PHE A 31 4.80 -18.74 4.32
C PHE A 31 3.96 -18.13 3.21
N LYS A 32 2.64 -18.07 3.39
CA LYS A 32 1.74 -17.37 2.47
C LYS A 32 1.23 -16.08 3.09
N ILE A 33 1.42 -14.97 2.39
CA ILE A 33 0.82 -13.67 2.72
C ILE A 33 -0.02 -13.17 1.55
N VAL A 34 -1.20 -12.63 1.87
CA VAL A 34 -2.11 -12.02 0.91
C VAL A 34 -2.08 -10.51 1.08
N PHE A 35 -2.02 -9.80 -0.04
CA PHE A 35 -2.13 -8.37 -0.13
C PHE A 35 -3.36 -7.97 -0.94
N ALA A 36 -3.94 -6.82 -0.61
CA ALA A 36 -4.93 -6.18 -1.48
C ALA A 36 -4.78 -4.66 -1.45
N ARG A 37 -4.92 -4.02 -2.60
CA ARG A 37 -5.15 -2.58 -2.66
C ARG A 37 -6.63 -2.32 -2.39
N HIS A 38 -6.93 -1.31 -1.59
CA HIS A 38 -8.32 -0.86 -1.38
C HIS A 38 -9.06 -0.62 -2.70
N GLY A 39 -10.39 -0.72 -2.68
CA GLY A 39 -11.24 -0.42 -3.83
C GLY A 39 -11.20 1.07 -4.22
N GLU A 40 -11.71 1.43 -5.40
CA GLU A 40 -11.77 2.80 -5.89
C GLU A 40 -12.41 3.76 -4.86
N SER A 41 -11.68 4.81 -4.46
CA SER A 41 -12.21 5.88 -3.61
C SER A 41 -12.99 6.91 -4.41
N GLU A 42 -13.82 7.70 -3.72
CA GLU A 42 -14.53 8.85 -4.31
C GLU A 42 -13.59 9.80 -5.05
N TRP A 43 -12.38 10.00 -4.52
CA TRP A 43 -11.38 10.87 -5.13
C TRP A 43 -10.68 10.22 -6.31
N THR A 44 -10.36 8.93 -6.25
CA THR A 44 -9.77 8.25 -7.41
C THR A 44 -10.77 8.16 -8.57
N LYS A 45 -12.07 8.02 -8.28
CA LYS A 45 -13.15 8.08 -9.27
C LYS A 45 -13.15 9.41 -10.02
N ASN A 46 -12.96 10.52 -9.31
CA ASN A 46 -12.91 11.88 -9.87
C ASN A 46 -11.51 12.27 -10.38
N ASN A 47 -10.58 11.31 -10.49
CA ASN A 47 -9.20 11.52 -10.89
C ASN A 47 -8.42 12.57 -10.05
N TRP A 48 -8.70 12.66 -8.75
CA TRP A 48 -8.00 13.55 -7.82
C TRP A 48 -6.82 12.86 -7.12
N PHE A 49 -5.80 13.64 -6.76
CA PHE A 49 -4.74 13.20 -5.87
C PHE A 49 -5.25 13.10 -4.43
N CYS A 50 -5.43 11.88 -3.91
CA CYS A 50 -5.99 11.66 -2.58
C CYS A 50 -4.96 11.78 -1.44
N GLY A 51 -3.86 11.03 -1.52
CA GLY A 51 -2.85 11.02 -0.45
C GLY A 51 -3.43 10.71 0.92
N TRP A 52 -3.10 11.55 1.90
CA TRP A 52 -3.54 11.38 3.29
C TRP A 52 -4.92 11.95 3.58
N TYR A 53 -5.57 12.60 2.61
CA TYR A 53 -6.99 12.93 2.76
C TYR A 53 -7.81 11.64 2.95
N ASP A 54 -8.73 11.68 3.90
CA ASP A 54 -9.43 10.51 4.40
C ASP A 54 -10.70 10.18 3.60
N ALA A 55 -10.57 10.05 2.28
CA ALA A 55 -11.69 9.75 1.40
C ALA A 55 -12.32 8.38 1.67
N HIS A 56 -13.63 8.29 1.44
CA HIS A 56 -14.41 7.05 1.47
C HIS A 56 -14.24 6.24 0.17
N LEU A 57 -14.70 4.99 0.20
CA LEU A 57 -14.89 4.20 -1.01
C LEU A 57 -16.02 4.79 -1.85
N SER A 58 -15.87 4.73 -3.17
CA SER A 58 -16.99 4.89 -4.08
C SER A 58 -17.88 3.63 -4.06
N GLN A 59 -19.07 3.70 -4.66
CA GLN A 59 -19.93 2.53 -4.86
C GLN A 59 -19.18 1.38 -5.58
N LYS A 60 -18.45 1.71 -6.65
CA LYS A 60 -17.60 0.76 -7.36
C LYS A 60 -16.49 0.18 -6.47
N GLY A 61 -15.90 1.00 -5.59
CA GLY A 61 -14.90 0.54 -4.63
C GLY A 61 -15.44 -0.44 -3.59
N VAL A 62 -16.71 -0.30 -3.21
CA VAL A 62 -17.42 -1.28 -2.36
C VAL A 62 -17.63 -2.59 -3.11
N GLU A 63 -18.10 -2.52 -4.36
CA GLU A 63 -18.25 -3.70 -5.23
C GLU A 63 -16.92 -4.45 -5.46
N GLU A 64 -15.83 -3.71 -5.68
CA GLU A 64 -14.46 -4.22 -5.78
C GLU A 64 -14.01 -4.95 -4.49
N ALA A 65 -14.41 -4.46 -3.31
CA ALA A 65 -14.11 -5.10 -2.04
C ALA A 65 -14.89 -6.41 -1.86
N HIS A 66 -16.18 -6.45 -2.20
CA HIS A 66 -16.97 -7.69 -2.21
C HIS A 66 -16.43 -8.71 -3.22
N ALA A 67 -16.01 -8.26 -4.41
CA ALA A 67 -15.36 -9.12 -5.39
C ALA A 67 -14.04 -9.70 -4.87
N SER A 68 -13.22 -8.89 -4.19
CA SER A 68 -12.00 -9.35 -3.51
C SER A 68 -12.32 -10.42 -2.46
N ALA A 69 -13.37 -10.21 -1.66
CA ALA A 69 -13.78 -11.16 -0.65
C ALA A 69 -14.25 -12.48 -1.25
N LYS A 70 -15.04 -12.40 -2.33
CA LYS A 70 -15.55 -13.57 -3.06
C LYS A 70 -14.41 -14.45 -3.56
N VAL A 71 -13.39 -13.90 -4.22
CA VAL A 71 -12.27 -14.72 -4.74
C VAL A 71 -11.47 -15.38 -3.61
N LEU A 72 -11.31 -14.70 -2.47
CA LEU A 72 -10.64 -15.26 -1.30
C LEU A 72 -11.48 -16.38 -0.69
N LYS A 73 -12.79 -16.16 -0.53
CA LYS A 73 -13.73 -17.17 0.00
C LYS A 73 -13.82 -18.41 -0.87
N ASP A 74 -14.01 -18.23 -2.18
CA ASP A 74 -14.08 -19.32 -3.16
C ASP A 74 -12.76 -20.11 -3.22
N GLY A 75 -11.63 -19.43 -2.98
CA GLY A 75 -10.30 -20.06 -2.86
C GLY A 75 -10.03 -20.72 -1.50
N GLY A 76 -10.98 -20.70 -0.55
CA GLY A 76 -10.83 -21.29 0.78
C GLY A 76 -9.86 -20.54 1.69
N TYR A 77 -9.59 -19.26 1.43
CA TYR A 77 -8.65 -18.46 2.21
C TYR A 77 -9.26 -18.05 3.54
N THR A 78 -8.48 -18.27 4.60
CA THR A 78 -8.77 -17.78 5.96
C THR A 78 -7.47 -17.23 6.54
N PHE A 79 -7.61 -16.25 7.42
CA PHE A 79 -6.50 -15.48 7.99
C PHE A 79 -6.49 -15.58 9.52
N ASP A 80 -5.33 -15.28 10.12
CA ASP A 80 -5.15 -15.28 11.58
C ASP A 80 -4.92 -13.86 12.12
N VAL A 81 -4.49 -12.94 11.25
CA VAL A 81 -4.32 -11.51 11.55
C VAL A 81 -4.41 -10.70 10.27
N ALA A 82 -4.96 -9.48 10.36
CA ALA A 82 -4.96 -8.53 9.27
C ALA A 82 -4.27 -7.21 9.62
N PHE A 83 -3.68 -6.57 8.62
CA PHE A 83 -3.03 -5.27 8.70
C PHE A 83 -3.62 -4.30 7.68
N THR A 84 -3.79 -3.05 8.06
CA THR A 84 -4.20 -1.99 7.11
C THR A 84 -3.86 -0.60 7.65
N SER A 85 -4.04 0.42 6.83
CA SER A 85 -3.77 1.83 7.13
C SER A 85 -4.89 2.51 7.91
N LEU A 86 -4.65 3.69 8.47
CA LEU A 86 -5.68 4.43 9.22
C LEU A 86 -6.72 5.13 8.33
N LEU A 87 -6.55 5.08 7.02
CA LEU A 87 -7.42 5.76 6.06
C LEU A 87 -8.68 4.93 5.80
N THR A 88 -9.85 5.57 5.86
CA THR A 88 -11.17 4.95 5.87
C THR A 88 -11.37 4.00 4.71
N ARG A 89 -10.97 4.38 3.50
CA ARG A 89 -11.06 3.50 2.32
C ARG A 89 -10.36 2.14 2.48
N ALA A 90 -9.18 2.09 3.10
CA ALA A 90 -8.46 0.84 3.29
C ALA A 90 -9.02 0.03 4.47
N ARG A 91 -9.52 0.70 5.51
CA ARG A 91 -10.26 0.04 6.60
C ARG A 91 -11.55 -0.58 6.09
N HIS A 92 -12.39 0.21 5.43
CA HIS A 92 -13.67 -0.25 4.91
C HIS A 92 -13.52 -1.39 3.89
N THR A 93 -12.50 -1.36 3.01
CA THR A 93 -12.22 -2.52 2.14
C THR A 93 -11.87 -3.77 2.96
N LEU A 94 -11.03 -3.65 4.00
CA LEU A 94 -10.71 -4.79 4.86
C LEU A 94 -11.97 -5.30 5.58
N ASP A 95 -12.78 -4.42 6.16
CA ASP A 95 -13.97 -4.79 6.92
C ASP A 95 -14.97 -5.56 6.05
N ILE A 96 -15.18 -5.12 4.80
CA ILE A 96 -16.00 -5.84 3.81
C ILE A 96 -15.41 -7.22 3.53
N ILE A 97 -14.10 -7.30 3.27
CA ILE A 97 -13.43 -8.58 2.99
C ILE A 97 -13.61 -9.55 4.16
N LEU A 98 -13.32 -9.10 5.38
CA LEU A 98 -13.41 -9.92 6.59
C LEU A 98 -14.85 -10.37 6.88
N SER A 99 -15.83 -9.48 6.72
CA SER A 99 -17.25 -9.84 6.87
C SER A 99 -17.66 -10.95 5.90
N ASP A 100 -17.35 -10.77 4.61
CA ASP A 100 -17.81 -11.67 3.55
C ASP A 100 -17.14 -13.06 3.59
N ILE A 101 -15.86 -13.12 3.99
CA ILE A 101 -15.16 -14.39 4.21
C ILE A 101 -15.54 -15.06 5.54
N GLY A 102 -16.36 -14.42 6.37
CA GLY A 102 -16.84 -14.97 7.65
C GLY A 102 -15.84 -14.84 8.80
N GLN A 103 -14.99 -13.80 8.78
CA GLN A 103 -14.02 -13.49 9.83
C GLN A 103 -14.13 -12.04 10.36
N PRO A 104 -15.34 -11.53 10.71
CA PRO A 104 -15.52 -10.12 11.10
C PRO A 104 -14.74 -9.73 12.37
N ASP A 105 -14.50 -10.70 13.27
CA ASP A 105 -13.79 -10.49 14.53
C ASP A 105 -12.28 -10.79 14.46
N LEU A 106 -11.73 -10.95 13.25
CA LEU A 106 -10.30 -11.22 13.08
C LEU A 106 -9.47 -10.09 13.72
N PRO A 107 -8.40 -10.40 14.45
CA PRO A 107 -7.50 -9.36 14.96
C PRO A 107 -6.97 -8.46 13.84
N VAL A 108 -7.22 -7.16 13.96
CA VAL A 108 -6.78 -6.14 12.99
C VAL A 108 -5.78 -5.19 13.63
N VAL A 109 -4.60 -5.06 13.01
CA VAL A 109 -3.59 -4.06 13.40
C VAL A 109 -3.67 -2.84 12.47
N ALA A 110 -3.70 -1.67 13.09
CA ALA A 110 -3.91 -0.38 12.44
C ALA A 110 -2.72 0.54 12.60
N HIS A 111 -2.18 1.10 11.50
CA HIS A 111 -1.06 2.04 11.64
C HIS A 111 -0.91 3.02 10.49
N TRP A 112 -0.48 4.25 10.82
CA TRP A 112 -0.21 5.31 9.86
C TRP A 112 0.94 4.99 8.89
N ARG A 113 1.88 4.13 9.31
CA ARG A 113 3.02 3.70 8.48
C ARG A 113 2.58 2.89 7.27
N LEU A 114 1.34 2.40 7.26
CA LEU A 114 0.70 1.78 6.10
C LEU A 114 -0.12 2.77 5.25
N ASN A 115 -0.28 4.04 5.62
CA ASN A 115 -1.02 5.02 4.82
C ASN A 115 -0.42 5.16 3.41
N GLU A 116 -1.25 5.63 2.46
CA GLU A 116 -0.81 6.03 1.12
C GLU A 116 0.31 7.08 1.20
N ARG A 117 1.05 7.28 0.11
CA ARG A 117 1.98 8.39 -0.03
C ARG A 117 1.29 9.75 0.20
N HIS A 118 1.90 10.64 0.96
CA HIS A 118 1.49 12.04 1.05
C HIS A 118 1.86 12.77 -0.25
N TYR A 119 0.85 13.20 -1.02
CA TYR A 119 1.07 13.90 -2.30
C TYR A 119 1.42 15.38 -2.15
N GLY A 120 1.51 15.87 -0.92
CA GLY A 120 1.81 17.27 -0.63
C GLY A 120 0.77 18.21 -1.21
N ASP A 121 1.23 19.32 -1.79
CA ASP A 121 0.39 20.37 -2.37
C ASP A 121 -0.49 19.85 -3.52
N LEU A 122 -0.15 18.72 -4.14
CA LEU A 122 -1.01 18.14 -5.17
C LEU A 122 -2.33 17.58 -4.61
N THR A 123 -2.45 17.40 -3.30
CA THR A 123 -3.62 16.78 -2.66
C THR A 123 -4.90 17.57 -2.95
N GLY A 124 -5.90 16.90 -3.53
CA GLY A 124 -7.20 17.49 -3.86
C GLY A 124 -7.29 18.11 -5.25
N TYR A 125 -6.18 18.22 -5.97
CA TYR A 125 -6.19 18.62 -7.37
C TYR A 125 -6.53 17.45 -8.30
N ASN A 126 -7.21 17.76 -9.40
CA ASN A 126 -7.41 16.80 -10.48
C ASN A 126 -6.10 16.58 -11.26
N LYS A 127 -5.81 15.33 -11.61
CA LYS A 127 -4.56 14.97 -12.31
C LYS A 127 -4.48 15.56 -13.71
N GLU A 128 -5.59 15.68 -14.42
CA GLU A 128 -5.63 16.26 -15.78
C GLU A 128 -5.35 17.76 -15.71
N GLU A 129 -5.93 18.47 -14.74
CA GLU A 129 -5.64 19.89 -14.49
C GLU A 129 -4.16 20.11 -14.15
N MET A 130 -3.58 19.24 -13.31
CA MET A 130 -2.15 19.32 -12.97
C MET A 130 -1.26 18.94 -14.16
N ALA A 131 -1.68 18.02 -15.02
CA ALA A 131 -0.97 17.70 -16.26
C ALA A 131 -0.99 18.89 -17.23
N ALA A 132 -2.12 19.60 -17.35
CA ALA A 132 -2.21 20.82 -18.15
C ALA A 132 -1.33 21.95 -17.59
N LYS A 133 -1.25 22.08 -16.26
CA LYS A 133 -0.46 23.13 -15.58
C LYS A 133 1.04 22.88 -15.61
N TYR A 134 1.48 21.65 -15.32
CA TYR A 134 2.90 21.31 -15.11
C TYR A 134 3.49 20.44 -16.21
N GLY A 135 2.67 19.95 -17.15
CA GLY A 135 3.06 18.99 -18.17
C GLY A 135 2.88 17.53 -17.70
N LEU A 136 2.49 16.67 -18.64
CA LEU A 136 2.29 15.24 -18.37
C LEU A 136 3.57 14.54 -17.90
N GLU A 137 4.72 14.88 -18.48
CA GLU A 137 6.01 14.30 -18.12
C GLU A 137 6.37 14.59 -16.66
N GLN A 138 6.22 15.85 -16.22
CA GLN A 138 6.46 16.25 -14.83
C GLN A 138 5.52 15.54 -13.87
N LEU A 139 4.25 15.37 -14.26
CA LEU A 139 3.29 14.63 -13.45
C LEU A 139 3.64 13.14 -13.33
N GLN A 140 4.14 12.53 -14.41
CA GLN A 140 4.66 11.16 -14.36
C GLN A 140 5.89 11.04 -13.48
N ILE A 141 6.81 12.01 -13.56
CA ILE A 141 7.98 12.08 -12.68
C ILE A 141 7.53 12.06 -11.22
N TRP A 142 6.64 12.96 -10.81
CA TRP A 142 6.15 12.99 -9.43
C TRP A 142 5.43 11.71 -9.03
N ARG A 143 4.64 11.10 -9.92
CA ARG A 143 3.84 9.91 -9.59
C ARG A 143 4.65 8.62 -9.53
N ARG A 144 5.72 8.51 -10.32
CA ARG A 144 6.38 7.23 -10.59
C ARG A 144 7.81 7.16 -10.11
N LYS A 145 8.60 8.23 -10.26
CA LYS A 145 10.02 8.20 -9.86
C LYS A 145 10.15 7.85 -8.38
N PHE A 146 11.21 7.11 -8.08
CA PHE A 146 11.43 6.50 -6.77
C PHE A 146 11.64 7.54 -5.67
N ASP A 147 12.52 8.51 -5.93
CA ASP A 147 13.06 9.48 -4.97
C ASP A 147 12.49 10.90 -5.13
N VAL A 148 11.72 11.17 -6.18
CA VAL A 148 11.23 12.52 -6.46
C VAL A 148 10.01 12.89 -5.62
N LEU A 149 10.13 14.02 -4.92
CA LEU A 149 9.07 14.66 -4.13
C LEU A 149 8.22 15.60 -5.01
N PRO A 150 6.87 15.57 -4.91
CA PRO A 150 6.03 16.66 -5.39
C PRO A 150 6.19 17.90 -4.48
N PRO A 151 5.54 19.03 -4.81
CA PRO A 151 5.60 20.20 -3.95
C PRO A 151 5.02 19.91 -2.54
N PRO A 152 5.65 20.41 -1.46
CA PRO A 152 5.20 20.17 -0.09
C PRO A 152 3.89 20.89 0.22
N MET A 153 3.02 20.25 1.02
CA MET A 153 1.83 20.91 1.57
C MET A 153 2.22 21.84 2.71
N ASP A 154 1.75 23.09 2.67
CA ASP A 154 1.85 24.04 3.78
C ASP A 154 0.56 24.12 4.62
N GLU A 155 0.59 24.91 5.68
CA GLU A 155 -0.53 25.08 6.62
C GLU A 155 -1.75 25.82 6.03
N ASN A 156 -1.56 26.58 4.95
CA ASN A 156 -2.61 27.33 4.26
C ASN A 156 -3.33 26.49 3.20
N HIS A 157 -2.79 25.32 2.86
CA HIS A 157 -3.41 24.41 1.90
C HIS A 157 -4.80 23.98 2.38
N LYS A 158 -5.79 23.99 1.45
CA LYS A 158 -7.21 23.73 1.71
C LYS A 158 -7.48 22.48 2.56
N TYR A 159 -6.70 21.43 2.37
CA TYR A 159 -6.88 20.14 3.05
C TYR A 159 -5.96 19.91 4.24
N TYR A 160 -5.01 20.82 4.54
CA TYR A 160 -4.03 20.65 5.61
C TYR A 160 -4.69 20.34 6.96
N SER A 161 -5.59 21.24 7.40
CA SER A 161 -6.30 21.09 8.69
C SER A 161 -7.08 19.79 8.77
N SER A 162 -7.74 19.36 7.68
CA SER A 162 -8.51 18.11 7.66
C SER A 162 -7.65 16.85 7.84
N ILE A 163 -6.38 16.90 7.40
CA ILE A 163 -5.43 15.80 7.52
C ILE A 163 -4.81 15.79 8.92
N VAL A 164 -4.19 16.89 9.35
CA VAL A 164 -3.47 16.95 10.63
C VAL A 164 -4.40 16.89 11.84
N ASN A 165 -5.67 17.31 11.67
CA ASN A 165 -6.68 17.21 12.72
C ASN A 165 -7.52 15.93 12.67
N ASN A 166 -7.24 14.99 11.77
CA ASN A 166 -7.97 13.72 11.70
C ASN A 166 -7.79 12.94 13.03
N PRO A 167 -8.88 12.64 13.78
CA PRO A 167 -8.77 11.97 15.08
C PRO A 167 -8.09 10.60 15.02
N LYS A 168 -8.26 9.86 13.92
CA LYS A 168 -7.64 8.53 13.74
C LYS A 168 -6.13 8.61 13.57
N LEU A 169 -5.64 9.69 12.95
CA LEU A 169 -4.20 9.92 12.80
C LEU A 169 -3.61 10.47 14.09
N LYS A 170 -4.28 11.44 14.72
CA LYS A 170 -3.83 12.03 15.99
C LYS A 170 -3.81 11.06 17.17
N SER A 171 -4.60 9.98 17.12
CA SER A 171 -4.60 8.97 18.18
C SER A 171 -3.34 8.10 18.19
N GLN A 172 -2.53 8.13 17.11
CA GLN A 172 -1.26 7.41 17.07
C GLN A 172 -0.19 8.19 17.83
N PRO A 173 0.45 7.61 18.86
CA PRO A 173 1.41 8.33 19.69
C PRO A 173 2.71 8.68 18.94
N ASP A 174 3.06 7.92 17.90
CA ASP A 174 4.27 8.09 17.09
C ASP A 174 3.97 8.72 15.71
N ILE A 175 2.82 9.38 15.54
CA ILE A 175 2.46 9.97 14.25
C ILE A 175 3.44 11.06 13.84
N GLU A 176 3.98 10.91 12.64
CA GLU A 176 4.66 11.98 11.94
C GLU A 176 3.76 12.45 10.79
N PHE A 177 3.61 13.76 10.62
CA PHE A 177 2.85 14.35 9.51
C PHE A 177 3.83 14.86 8.46
N PRO A 178 4.20 14.04 7.45
CA PRO A 178 5.04 14.51 6.36
C PRO A 178 4.27 15.56 5.54
N THR A 179 4.94 16.65 5.17
CA THR A 179 4.37 17.64 4.25
C THR A 179 4.28 17.09 2.83
N VAL A 180 5.12 16.11 2.49
CA VAL A 180 5.16 15.39 1.21
C VAL A 180 6.00 14.13 1.32
N GLU A 181 5.75 13.16 0.44
CA GLU A 181 6.55 11.94 0.35
C GLU A 181 6.95 11.61 -1.09
N SER A 182 8.04 10.85 -1.25
CA SER A 182 8.40 10.08 -2.44
C SER A 182 8.03 8.61 -2.22
N LEU A 183 8.23 7.74 -3.21
CA LEU A 183 8.11 6.30 -2.95
C LEU A 183 9.18 5.84 -1.95
N GLU A 184 10.40 6.38 -2.05
CA GLU A 184 11.49 6.14 -1.10
C GLU A 184 11.11 6.54 0.34
N THR A 185 10.62 7.76 0.57
CA THR A 185 10.28 8.18 1.94
C THR A 185 9.05 7.45 2.48
N THR A 186 8.10 7.07 1.62
CA THR A 186 7.00 6.17 2.01
C THR A 186 7.53 4.80 2.44
N MET A 187 8.51 4.24 1.73
CA MET A 187 9.20 3.01 2.13
C MET A 187 9.97 3.17 3.44
N ALA A 188 10.60 4.34 3.66
CA ALA A 188 11.37 4.63 4.86
C ALA A 188 10.53 4.47 6.15
N ARG A 189 9.22 4.79 6.09
CA ARG A 189 8.30 4.55 7.21
C ARG A 189 7.59 3.19 7.19
N SER A 190 7.29 2.64 6.01
CA SER A 190 6.48 1.43 5.89
C SER A 190 7.29 0.15 6.10
N LEU A 191 8.57 0.12 5.70
CA LEU A 191 9.43 -1.05 5.87
C LEU A 191 9.79 -1.34 7.35
N PRO A 192 10.06 -0.34 8.21
CA PRO A 192 10.17 -0.60 9.64
C PRO A 192 8.90 -1.25 10.22
N PHE A 193 7.71 -0.76 9.88
CA PHE A 193 6.46 -1.39 10.32
C PHE A 193 6.32 -2.83 9.81
N TRP A 194 6.65 -3.07 8.53
CA TRP A 194 6.68 -4.42 7.96
C TRP A 194 7.59 -5.35 8.77
N ASN A 195 8.84 -4.94 9.04
CA ASN A 195 9.82 -5.76 9.76
C ASN A 195 9.46 -5.97 11.23
N GLU A 196 8.91 -4.96 11.89
CA GLU A 196 8.65 -4.99 13.34
C GLU A 196 7.30 -5.61 13.71
N LYS A 197 6.31 -5.55 12.81
CA LYS A 197 4.93 -5.95 13.10
C LYS A 197 4.39 -7.04 12.19
N VAL A 198 4.74 -7.05 10.90
CA VAL A 198 4.17 -8.02 9.95
C VAL A 198 5.04 -9.29 9.88
N VAL A 199 6.35 -9.12 9.76
CA VAL A 199 7.31 -10.23 9.66
C VAL A 199 7.23 -11.20 10.84
N PRO A 200 7.16 -10.77 12.12
CA PRO A 200 7.05 -11.70 13.24
C PRO A 200 5.80 -12.58 13.16
N GLU A 201 4.68 -12.03 12.68
CA GLU A 201 3.45 -12.81 12.50
C GLU A 201 3.61 -13.86 11.40
N ILE A 202 4.22 -13.49 10.27
CA ILE A 202 4.53 -14.43 9.17
C ILE A 202 5.43 -15.56 9.69
N LEU A 203 6.53 -15.23 10.39
CA LEU A 203 7.49 -16.20 10.91
C LEU A 203 6.90 -17.09 12.02
N SER A 204 5.88 -16.61 12.72
CA SER A 204 5.10 -17.42 13.67
C SER A 204 4.13 -18.42 12.98
N GLY A 205 4.08 -18.43 11.65
CA GLY A 205 3.23 -19.33 10.85
C GLY A 205 1.81 -18.81 10.63
N LYS A 206 1.49 -17.57 11.01
CA LYS A 206 0.16 -17.00 10.80
C LYS A 206 -0.09 -16.67 9.33
N ARG A 207 -1.35 -16.85 8.91
CA ARG A 207 -1.86 -16.44 7.60
C ARG A 207 -2.23 -14.98 7.66
N VAL A 208 -1.45 -14.15 6.97
CA VAL A 208 -1.56 -12.70 7.05
C VAL A 208 -2.33 -12.15 5.85
N LEU A 209 -3.26 -11.23 6.12
CA LEU A 209 -3.89 -10.35 5.13
C LEU A 209 -3.42 -8.91 5.34
N LEU A 210 -2.90 -8.25 4.30
CA LEU A 210 -2.54 -6.84 4.34
C LEU A 210 -3.30 -6.05 3.28
N VAL A 211 -4.26 -5.23 3.71
CA VAL A 211 -5.04 -4.37 2.83
C VAL A 211 -4.49 -2.95 2.94
N THR A 212 -4.03 -2.33 1.85
CA THR A 212 -3.55 -0.94 1.92
C THR A 212 -3.65 -0.21 0.57
N HIS A 213 -2.72 0.67 0.26
CA HIS A 213 -2.74 1.61 -0.84
C HIS A 213 -1.69 1.27 -1.92
N GLY A 214 -1.82 1.93 -3.07
CA GLY A 214 -1.01 1.63 -4.24
C GLY A 214 0.49 1.88 -4.00
N THR A 215 0.87 3.03 -3.44
CA THR A 215 2.31 3.35 -3.26
C THR A 215 2.94 2.51 -2.17
N THR A 216 2.23 2.31 -1.06
CA THR A 216 2.70 1.46 0.05
C THR A 216 2.92 0.03 -0.41
N LEU A 217 1.97 -0.56 -1.15
CA LEU A 217 2.14 -1.90 -1.71
C LEU A 217 3.27 -1.96 -2.75
N ARG A 218 3.42 -0.93 -3.60
CA ARG A 218 4.57 -0.84 -4.51
C ARG A 218 5.90 -0.87 -3.75
N GLY A 219 5.99 -0.17 -2.62
CA GLY A 219 7.17 -0.20 -1.76
C GLY A 219 7.47 -1.59 -1.18
N LEU A 220 6.42 -2.29 -0.71
CA LEU A 220 6.55 -3.66 -0.20
C LEU A 220 6.95 -4.65 -1.31
N VAL A 221 6.34 -4.55 -2.50
CA VAL A 221 6.69 -5.37 -3.67
C VAL A 221 8.14 -5.11 -4.09
N LYS A 222 8.56 -3.85 -4.18
CA LYS A 222 9.96 -3.50 -4.47
C LYS A 222 10.93 -4.17 -3.48
N HIS A 223 10.59 -4.16 -2.19
CA HIS A 223 11.41 -4.78 -1.16
C HIS A 223 11.46 -6.31 -1.28
N LEU A 224 10.31 -6.97 -1.46
CA LEU A 224 10.21 -8.43 -1.54
C LEU A 224 10.91 -8.99 -2.78
N ASP A 225 10.66 -8.37 -3.94
CA ASP A 225 11.21 -8.84 -5.23
C ASP A 225 12.59 -8.26 -5.54
N GLY A 226 13.12 -7.36 -4.70
CA GLY A 226 14.41 -6.70 -4.95
C GLY A 226 14.41 -5.89 -6.24
N LEU A 227 13.28 -5.25 -6.59
CA LEU A 227 13.15 -4.50 -7.84
C LEU A 227 14.08 -3.27 -7.85
N SER A 228 14.64 -2.97 -9.02
CA SER A 228 15.33 -1.69 -9.26
C SER A 228 14.36 -0.51 -9.24
N ASP A 229 14.90 0.71 -9.19
CA ASP A 229 14.10 1.94 -9.20
C ASP A 229 13.34 2.09 -10.53
N ASP A 230 13.98 1.74 -11.66
CA ASP A 230 13.35 1.73 -12.98
C ASP A 230 12.24 0.66 -13.10
N ALA A 231 12.44 -0.51 -12.50
CA ALA A 231 11.46 -1.58 -12.54
C ALA A 231 10.20 -1.19 -11.75
N ILE A 232 10.35 -0.60 -10.56
CA ILE A 232 9.19 -0.22 -9.74
C ILE A 232 8.39 0.92 -10.35
N MET A 233 9.00 1.78 -11.17
CA MET A 233 8.31 2.85 -11.89
C MET A 233 7.22 2.32 -12.83
N LYS A 234 7.44 1.12 -13.40
CA LYS A 234 6.53 0.48 -14.37
C LYS A 234 5.40 -0.30 -13.70
N LEU A 235 5.54 -0.64 -12.42
CA LEU A 235 4.55 -1.43 -11.70
C LEU A 235 3.29 -0.63 -11.40
N ASN A 236 2.14 -1.21 -11.75
CA ASN A 236 0.81 -0.68 -11.51
C ASN A 236 -0.02 -1.70 -10.76
N LEU A 237 -0.37 -1.44 -9.50
CA LEU A 237 -1.21 -2.35 -8.73
C LEU A 237 -2.69 -1.97 -8.89
N PRO A 238 -3.54 -2.88 -9.41
CA PRO A 238 -4.97 -2.64 -9.57
C PRO A 238 -5.67 -2.47 -8.22
N THR A 239 -6.78 -1.73 -8.20
CA THR A 239 -7.68 -1.65 -7.03
C THR A 239 -8.51 -2.92 -6.93
N GLY A 240 -8.81 -3.37 -5.71
CA GLY A 240 -9.80 -4.44 -5.52
C GLY A 240 -9.43 -5.79 -6.11
N MET A 241 -8.14 -6.07 -6.34
CA MET A 241 -7.66 -7.37 -6.79
C MET A 241 -6.60 -7.88 -5.82
N PRO A 242 -6.93 -8.87 -4.99
CA PRO A 242 -5.95 -9.44 -4.08
C PRO A 242 -4.89 -10.25 -4.84
N PHE A 243 -3.68 -10.28 -4.29
CA PHE A 243 -2.57 -11.10 -4.76
C PHE A 243 -1.82 -11.69 -3.58
N TYR A 244 -1.06 -12.75 -3.79
CA TYR A 244 -0.30 -13.39 -2.72
C TYR A 244 1.17 -13.59 -3.09
N TYR A 245 1.97 -13.74 -2.05
CA TYR A 245 3.33 -14.26 -2.13
C TYR A 245 3.40 -15.60 -1.40
N LEU A 246 4.21 -16.53 -1.93
CA LEU A 246 4.79 -17.61 -1.15
C LEU A 246 6.23 -17.23 -0.85
N LEU A 247 6.59 -17.20 0.43
CA LEU A 247 7.90 -16.80 0.91
C LEU A 247 8.61 -18.00 1.52
N ASP A 248 9.92 -18.12 1.32
CA ASP A 248 10.74 -19.10 2.03
C ASP A 248 10.99 -18.68 3.50
N GLN A 249 11.74 -19.51 4.23
CA GLN A 249 12.11 -19.22 5.63
C GLN A 249 12.95 -17.95 5.83
N LYS A 250 13.56 -17.43 4.76
CA LYS A 250 14.32 -16.17 4.75
C LYS A 250 13.49 -15.01 4.18
N LEU A 251 12.18 -15.21 4.05
CA LEU A 251 11.22 -14.26 3.50
C LEU A 251 11.50 -13.86 2.05
N LYS A 252 12.17 -14.73 1.29
CA LYS A 252 12.38 -14.54 -0.14
C LYS A 252 11.23 -15.14 -0.93
N PRO A 253 10.72 -14.44 -1.98
CA PRO A 253 9.66 -14.98 -2.82
C PRO A 253 10.04 -16.29 -3.51
N ILE A 254 9.27 -17.34 -3.24
CA ILE A 254 9.17 -18.57 -4.05
C ILE A 254 8.14 -18.36 -5.16
N VAL A 255 7.00 -17.74 -4.80
CA VAL A 255 5.99 -17.25 -5.74
C VAL A 255 5.83 -15.76 -5.49
N SER A 256 5.94 -14.97 -6.56
CA SER A 256 5.86 -13.51 -6.51
C SER A 256 4.55 -13.01 -7.10
N MET A 257 3.87 -12.14 -6.34
CA MET A 257 2.73 -11.32 -6.78
C MET A 257 1.68 -12.06 -7.62
N GLN A 258 1.29 -13.27 -7.20
CA GLN A 258 0.30 -14.05 -7.93
C GLN A 258 -1.11 -13.56 -7.59
N PHE A 259 -1.83 -13.05 -8.59
CA PHE A 259 -3.21 -12.59 -8.43
C PHE A 259 -4.21 -13.75 -8.41
N PHE A 260 -5.34 -13.56 -7.72
CA PHE A 260 -6.49 -14.46 -7.69
C PHE A 260 -7.42 -14.29 -8.90
N SER A 261 -6.84 -14.06 -10.07
CA SER A 261 -7.56 -13.77 -11.31
C SER A 261 -6.71 -14.22 -12.49
N ASP A 262 -7.35 -14.46 -13.64
CA ASP A 262 -6.64 -14.81 -14.86
C ASP A 262 -5.75 -13.65 -15.35
N ARG A 263 -4.73 -14.01 -16.12
CA ARG A 263 -3.70 -13.08 -16.58
C ARG A 263 -4.29 -11.92 -17.40
N GLU A 264 -5.26 -12.19 -18.26
CA GLU A 264 -5.83 -11.16 -19.16
C GLU A 264 -6.59 -10.10 -18.37
N THR A 265 -7.39 -10.53 -17.39
CA THR A 265 -8.11 -9.64 -16.47
C THR A 265 -7.14 -8.77 -15.67
N VAL A 266 -6.06 -9.36 -15.14
CA VAL A 266 -5.03 -8.63 -14.39
C VAL A 266 -4.33 -7.61 -15.27
N GLU A 267 -3.88 -7.99 -16.46
CA GLU A 267 -3.18 -7.09 -17.39
C GLU A 267 -4.07 -5.89 -17.78
N LYS A 268 -5.36 -6.12 -18.06
CA LYS A 268 -6.34 -5.05 -18.32
C LYS A 268 -6.49 -4.09 -17.13
N ALA A 269 -6.60 -4.63 -15.91
CA ALA A 269 -6.74 -3.82 -14.71
C ALA A 269 -5.47 -2.99 -14.40
N MET A 270 -4.28 -3.58 -14.58
CA MET A 270 -3.00 -2.88 -14.44
C MET A 270 -2.87 -1.75 -15.48
N ALA A 271 -3.26 -2.02 -16.74
CA ALA A 271 -3.26 -1.02 -17.81
C ALA A 271 -4.23 0.14 -17.53
N LEU A 272 -5.39 -0.13 -16.93
CA LEU A 272 -6.32 0.92 -16.52
C LEU A 272 -5.70 1.85 -15.46
N VAL A 273 -5.00 1.31 -14.47
CA VAL A 273 -4.28 2.14 -13.48
C VAL A 273 -3.18 2.98 -14.13
N ALA A 274 -2.51 2.44 -15.15
CA ALA A 274 -1.56 3.20 -15.95
C ALA A 274 -2.25 4.33 -16.73
N SER A 275 -3.40 4.07 -17.37
CA SER A 275 -4.11 4.98 -18.29
C SER A 275 -4.92 6.08 -17.61
N ILE A 276 -5.22 5.99 -16.31
CA ILE A 276 -5.72 7.12 -15.50
C ILE A 276 -4.72 8.31 -15.53
N SER A 277 -3.51 8.08 -16.04
CA SER A 277 -2.52 9.09 -16.37
C SER A 277 -2.63 9.75 -17.75
N HIS A 278 -3.36 9.14 -18.68
CA HIS A 278 -3.27 9.38 -20.12
C HIS A 278 -4.60 9.84 -20.75
N LYS A 279 -5.67 10.02 -19.97
CA LYS A 279 -6.89 10.68 -20.46
C LYS A 279 -6.69 12.19 -20.53
N LEU A 280 -5.81 12.65 -21.40
CA LEU A 280 -5.96 14.00 -21.96
C LEU A 280 -6.84 13.82 -23.20
N PRO A 281 -7.95 14.57 -23.37
CA PRO A 281 -8.55 14.67 -24.68
C PRO A 281 -7.54 15.33 -25.63
N ASP A 282 -7.41 14.75 -26.84
CA ASP A 282 -6.67 15.35 -27.96
C ASP A 282 -7.22 16.74 -28.31
#